data_AF-A0A6L9L827-F1
#
_entry.id   AF-A0A6L9L827-F1
#
_cell.length_a   1.000
_cell.length_b   1.000
_cell.length_c   1.000
_cell.angle_alpha   90.00
_cell.angle_beta   90.00
_cell.angle_gamma   90.00
#
_symmetry.space_group_name_H-M   'P 1'
#
loop_
_entity.id
_entity.type
_entity.pdbx_description
1 polymer ?
#
loop_
_entity_poly.entity_id
_entity_poly.type
_entity_poly.pdbx_seq_one_letter_code
_entity_poly.pdbx_strand_id
1 'polypeptide(L)'
;MDWDESWAEHFAGKEDIQLTDDHWDVIRFMRRYYEEHLIAPDARYSIKHLTAKFGSSARNKLFELFPYGYVQQACRIAGMKRPRNWSTG
;
A
#
# COMPACT_ATOMS: atom_id res chain seq x y z
N MET A 1 -17.00 -1.89 -7.46
CA MET A 1 -16.76 -1.11 -6.22
C MET A 1 -15.39 -0.53 -6.42
N ASP A 2 -15.40 0.63 -7.06
CA ASP A 2 -14.18 1.35 -7.40
C ASP A 2 -13.60 1.89 -6.09
N TRP A 3 -12.29 1.78 -5.95
CA TRP A 3 -11.60 2.43 -4.85
C TRP A 3 -11.50 3.92 -5.18
N ASP A 4 -11.62 4.76 -4.16
CA ASP A 4 -11.41 6.18 -4.24
C ASP A 4 -10.51 6.65 -3.08
N GLU A 5 -10.15 7.94 -3.09
CA GLU A 5 -9.30 8.51 -2.05
C GLU A 5 -9.99 8.47 -0.67
N SER A 6 -11.32 8.57 -0.62
CA SER A 6 -12.08 8.50 0.63
C SER A 6 -11.99 7.13 1.31
N TRP A 7 -11.90 6.04 0.53
CA TRP A 7 -11.62 4.70 1.04
C TRP A 7 -10.26 4.68 1.74
N ALA A 8 -9.22 5.20 1.07
CA ALA A 8 -7.89 5.20 1.63
C ALA A 8 -7.84 5.99 2.94
N GLU A 9 -8.42 7.19 2.98
CA GLU A 9 -8.48 8.04 4.17
C GLU A 9 -9.23 7.36 5.32
N HIS A 10 -10.39 6.75 5.03
CA HIS A 10 -11.19 6.05 6.04
C HIS A 10 -10.43 4.88 6.68
N PHE A 11 -9.74 4.08 5.86
CA PHE A 11 -8.96 2.96 6.38
C PHE A 11 -7.64 3.38 7.02
N ALA A 12 -7.00 4.43 6.54
CA ALA A 12 -5.82 4.99 7.16
C ALA A 12 -6.14 5.55 8.56
N GLY A 13 -7.26 6.27 8.70
CA GLY A 13 -7.73 6.76 10.00
C GLY A 13 -8.03 5.65 11.00
N LYS A 14 -8.50 4.48 10.54
CA LYS A 14 -8.68 3.30 11.42
C LYS A 14 -7.38 2.68 11.91
N GLU A 15 -6.29 2.90 11.18
CA GLU A 15 -4.96 2.38 11.47
C GLU A 15 -4.07 3.46 12.14
N ASP A 16 -4.67 4.60 12.53
CA ASP A 16 -3.99 5.79 13.05
C ASP A 16 -2.87 6.33 12.15
N ILE A 17 -3.06 6.19 10.83
CA ILE A 17 -2.13 6.67 9.80
C ILE A 17 -2.69 7.95 9.19
N GLN A 18 -1.87 9.00 9.20
CA GLN A 18 -2.11 10.23 8.44
C GLN A 18 -1.51 10.07 7.03
N LEU A 19 -2.36 10.06 6.01
CA LEU A 19 -1.91 9.92 4.62
C LEU A 19 -1.22 11.19 4.13
N THR A 20 0.11 11.16 4.13
CA THR A 20 0.96 12.18 3.48
C THR A 20 1.18 11.87 2.00
N ASP A 21 1.78 12.80 1.26
CA ASP A 21 2.15 12.61 -0.16
C ASP A 21 2.98 11.34 -0.41
N ASP A 22 3.86 10.99 0.54
CA ASP A 22 4.66 9.77 0.45
C ASP A 22 3.80 8.50 0.59
N HIS A 23 2.75 8.52 1.42
CA HIS A 23 1.81 7.41 1.49
C HIS A 23 1.02 7.29 0.19
N TRP A 24 0.54 8.41 -0.34
CA TRP A 24 -0.19 8.46 -1.60
C TRP A 24 0.63 7.95 -2.78
N ASP A 25 1.92 8.28 -2.84
CA ASP A 25 2.83 7.77 -3.88
C ASP A 25 2.89 6.23 -3.86
N VAL A 26 3.08 5.63 -2.67
CA VAL A 26 3.09 4.17 -2.50
C VAL A 26 1.73 3.56 -2.84
N ILE A 27 0.63 4.13 -2.34
CA ILE A 27 -0.73 3.62 -2.60
C ILE A 27 -1.04 3.65 -4.10
N ARG A 28 -0.78 4.77 -4.77
CA ARG A 28 -0.99 4.92 -6.22
C ARG A 28 -0.08 4.00 -7.02
N PHE A 29 1.18 3.82 -6.61
CA PHE A 29 2.06 2.80 -7.19
C PHE A 29 1.46 1.40 -7.08
N MET A 30 1.00 1.02 -5.89
CA MET A 30 0.39 -0.29 -5.66
C MET A 30 -0.85 -0.51 -6.52
N ARG A 31 -1.68 0.52 -6.68
CA ARG A 31 -2.87 0.45 -7.52
C ARG A 31 -2.56 0.29 -8.99
N ARG A 32 -1.62 1.08 -9.53
CA ARG A 32 -1.17 0.93 -10.93
C ARG A 32 -0.60 -0.46 -11.17
N TYR A 33 0.24 -0.95 -10.26
CA TYR A 33 0.79 -2.30 -10.35
C TYR A 33 -0.31 -3.36 -10.34
N TYR A 34 -1.34 -3.19 -9.51
CA TYR A 34 -2.48 -4.10 -9.49
C TYR A 34 -3.34 -4.01 -10.75
N GLU A 35 -3.54 -2.83 -11.33
CA GLU A 35 -4.25 -2.66 -12.60
C GLU A 35 -3.51 -3.32 -13.77
N GLU A 36 -2.18 -3.28 -13.76
CA GLU A 36 -1.33 -3.87 -14.80
C GLU A 36 -1.15 -5.39 -14.65
N HIS A 37 -0.95 -5.87 -13.42
CA HIS A 37 -0.58 -7.26 -13.14
C HIS A 37 -1.70 -8.10 -12.51
N LEU A 38 -2.81 -7.48 -12.10
CA LEU A 38 -3.91 -8.08 -11.32
C LEU A 38 -3.46 -8.73 -10.00
N ILE A 39 -2.27 -8.36 -9.52
CA ILE A 39 -1.62 -8.89 -8.32
C ILE A 39 -1.08 -7.71 -7.50
N ALA A 40 -1.21 -7.77 -6.17
CA ALA A 40 -0.65 -6.75 -5.29
C ALA A 40 0.90 -6.83 -5.30
N PRO A 41 1.62 -5.71 -5.42
CA PRO A 41 3.08 -5.75 -5.32
C PRO A 41 3.48 -6.12 -3.89
N ASP A 42 4.54 -6.93 -3.78
CA ASP A 42 5.15 -7.19 -2.49
C ASP A 42 5.96 -5.98 -1.99
N ALA A 43 6.43 -6.06 -0.74
CA ALA A 43 7.24 -5.00 -0.13
C ALA A 43 8.51 -4.65 -0.91
N ARG A 44 9.12 -5.61 -1.62
CA ARG A 44 10.36 -5.38 -2.37
C ARG A 44 10.12 -4.48 -3.57
N TYR A 45 9.00 -4.64 -4.26
CA TYR A 45 8.63 -3.76 -5.38
C TYR A 45 8.37 -2.33 -4.91
N SER A 46 7.69 -2.17 -3.77
CA SER A 46 7.43 -0.84 -3.20
C SER A 46 8.67 -0.19 -2.62
N ILE A 47 9.58 -0.97 -2.00
CA ILE A 47 10.90 -0.48 -1.62
C ILE A 47 11.67 -0.03 -2.87
N LYS A 48 11.66 -0.83 -3.95
CA LYS A 48 12.33 -0.47 -5.20
C LYS A 48 11.79 0.82 -5.81
N HIS A 49 10.47 1.02 -5.77
CA HIS A 49 9.82 2.28 -6.17
C HIS A 49 10.34 3.44 -5.31
N LEU A 50 10.32 3.28 -3.98
CA LEU A 50 10.82 4.30 -3.05
C LEU A 50 12.34 4.52 -3.14
N THR A 51 13.13 3.53 -3.57
CA THR A 51 14.59 3.68 -3.75
C THR A 51 14.93 4.71 -4.81
N ALA A 52 14.07 4.92 -5.82
CA ALA A 52 14.27 5.99 -6.79
C ALA A 52 14.20 7.39 -6.14
N LYS A 53 13.45 7.55 -5.05
CA LYS A 53 13.24 8.82 -4.33
C LYS A 53 14.13 8.97 -3.10
N PHE A 54 14.30 7.90 -2.32
CA PHE A 54 14.95 7.90 -1.02
C PHE A 54 16.25 7.09 -0.96
N GLY A 55 16.66 6.44 -2.07
CA GLY A 55 17.87 5.64 -2.13
C GLY A 55 17.89 4.50 -1.12
N SER A 56 18.99 4.40 -0.37
CA SER A 56 19.20 3.41 0.69
C SER A 56 18.22 3.53 1.87
N SER A 57 17.61 4.70 2.08
CA SER A 57 16.64 4.93 3.16
C SER A 57 15.22 4.46 2.83
N ALA A 58 14.96 4.01 1.60
CA ALA A 58 13.63 3.59 1.13
C ALA A 58 12.98 2.53 2.03
N ARG A 59 13.77 1.56 2.51
CA ARG A 59 13.26 0.52 3.41
C ARG A 59 12.76 1.12 4.72
N ASN A 60 13.56 1.97 5.36
CA ASN A 60 13.18 2.62 6.62
C ASN A 60 11.95 3.50 6.42
N LYS A 61 11.94 4.28 5.32
CA LYS A 61 10.82 5.12 4.95
C LYS A 61 9.52 4.32 4.80
N LEU A 62 9.56 3.13 4.19
CA LEU A 62 8.38 2.29 4.06
C LEU A 62 7.81 1.84 5.41
N PHE A 63 8.68 1.54 6.38
CA PHE A 63 8.26 1.22 7.75
C PHE A 63 7.78 2.44 8.53
N GLU A 64 8.36 3.62 8.27
CA GLU A 64 7.87 4.89 8.85
C GLU A 64 6.47 5.24 8.34
N LEU A 65 6.19 5.01 7.05
CA LEU A 65 4.88 5.24 6.45
C LEU A 65 3.84 4.20 6.91
N PHE A 66 4.26 2.96 7.15
CA PHE A 66 3.34 1.88 7.52
C PHE A 66 3.89 1.08 8.73
N PRO A 67 3.80 1.65 9.94
CA PRO A 67 4.49 1.15 11.13
C PRO A 67 3.96 -0.19 11.65
N TYR A 68 2.68 -0.50 11.43
CA TYR A 68 2.09 -1.79 11.85
C TYR A 68 2.23 -2.88 10.78
N GLY A 69 2.94 -2.59 9.68
CA GLY A 69 3.27 -3.56 8.66
C GLY A 69 2.75 -3.14 7.29
N TYR A 70 3.66 -2.65 6.46
CA TYR A 70 3.42 -2.26 5.07
C TYR A 70 2.44 -3.15 4.31
N VAL A 71 2.70 -4.47 4.27
CA VAL A 71 1.90 -5.38 3.43
C VAL A 71 0.43 -5.38 3.85
N GLN A 72 0.14 -5.41 5.15
CA GLN A 72 -1.23 -5.44 5.64
C GLN A 72 -1.90 -4.07 5.50
N GLN A 73 -1.22 -3.01 5.94
CA GLN A 73 -1.79 -1.67 5.99
C GLN A 73 -1.94 -1.08 4.59
N ALA A 74 -0.89 -1.10 3.77
CA ALA A 74 -0.93 -0.51 2.45
C ALA A 74 -1.87 -1.28 1.51
N CYS A 75 -1.96 -2.62 1.60
CA CYS A 75 -2.96 -3.37 0.81
C CYS A 75 -4.39 -3.00 1.22
N ARG A 76 -4.66 -2.85 2.52
CA ARG A 76 -5.99 -2.48 3.03
C ARG A 76 -6.38 -1.06 2.60
N ILE A 77 -5.46 -0.11 2.76
CA ILE A 77 -5.64 1.30 2.37
C ILE A 77 -5.78 1.44 0.85
N ALA A 78 -5.00 0.69 0.07
CA ALA A 78 -5.08 0.68 -1.39
C ALA A 78 -6.34 -0.02 -1.95
N GLY A 79 -7.21 -0.54 -1.08
CA GLY A 79 -8.45 -1.22 -1.49
C GLY A 79 -8.22 -2.58 -2.12
N MET A 80 -7.04 -3.18 -1.91
CA MET A 80 -6.73 -4.51 -2.40
C MET A 80 -7.55 -5.51 -1.59
N LYS A 81 -8.68 -5.95 -2.13
CA LYS A 81 -9.47 -7.02 -1.54
C LYS A 81 -8.61 -8.27 -1.46
N ARG A 82 -8.60 -8.91 -0.29
CA ARG A 82 -8.20 -10.32 -0.18
C ARG A 82 -8.96 -11.09 -1.28
N PRO A 83 -8.27 -11.85 -2.15
CA PRO A 83 -8.96 -12.67 -3.13
C PRO A 83 -9.93 -13.60 -2.42
N ARG A 84 -11.12 -13.78 -3.01
CA ARG A 84 -12.26 -14.55 -2.48
C ARG A 84 -11.98 -16.06 -2.33
N ASN A 85 -10.73 -16.50 -2.55
CA ASN A 85 -10.31 -17.90 -2.61
C ASN A 85 -9.58 -18.40 -1.35
N TRP A 86 -9.48 -17.62 -0.25
CA TRP A 86 -9.29 -18.22 1.08
C TRP A 86 -10.65 -18.70 1.58
N SER A 87 -11.21 -19.69 0.90
CA SER A 87 -12.22 -20.56 1.50
C SER A 87 -11.44 -21.58 2.31
N THR A 88 -11.60 -21.53 3.62
CA THR A 88 -11.42 -22.69 4.49
C THR A 88 -12.09 -23.90 3.83
N GLY A 89 -11.27 -24.78 3.27
CA GLY A 89 -11.55 -26.20 3.11
C GLY A 89 -10.72 -26.95 4.13
#